data_AF-A0A2H9LDC6-F1
#
_entry.id   AF-A0A2H9LDC6-F1
#
_cell.length_a   1.000
_cell.length_b   1.000
_cell.length_c   1.000
_cell.angle_alpha   90.00
_cell.angle_beta   90.00
_cell.angle_gamma   90.00
#
_symmetry.space_group_name_H-M   'P 1'
#
loop_
_entity.id
_entity.type
_entity.pdbx_description
1 polymer ?
#
loop_
_entity_poly.entity_id
_entity_poly.type
_entity_poly.pdbx_seq_one_letter_code
_entity_poly.pdbx_strand_id
1 'polypeptide(L)'
;MWWYYMQVKDFPKIESPFVRKEINNEYVVTSEINPGYEWVLEGKEDEVVCMEKLDGTDVSIVIENKKIVGIYNRLNKIELFGKGTRNIIEGLLESKDRGFLDLQDGQHFGELIGEKINGNPYNLQSNLWIPFMTYGMNSLVYKSWHKYSKSFENLKDWFFKPIDEGGIFSLLMRKRDIKQKPEGIVFHNLKTGQMSKLRLDMFQEFQGKRHKDFNI
;
A
#
# COMPACT_ATOMS: atom_id res chain seq x y z
N MET A 1 -3.34 18.36 -35.07
CA MET A 1 -3.38 17.21 -34.14
C MET A 1 -2.56 17.61 -32.93
N TRP A 2 -3.22 18.02 -31.85
CA TRP A 2 -2.55 18.47 -30.62
C TRP A 2 -2.23 17.21 -29.81
N TRP A 3 -0.95 16.90 -29.66
CA TRP A 3 -0.51 15.83 -28.75
C TRP A 3 -0.70 16.34 -27.33
N TYR A 4 -1.72 15.86 -26.64
CA TYR A 4 -1.85 16.07 -25.20
C TYR A 4 -0.79 15.20 -24.53
N TYR A 5 0.34 15.82 -24.17
CA TYR A 5 1.34 15.15 -23.35
C TYR A 5 0.76 14.96 -21.96
N MET A 6 0.46 13.71 -21.59
CA MET A 6 0.04 13.42 -20.22
C MET A 6 1.21 13.67 -19.27
N GLN A 7 1.01 14.51 -18.26
CA GLN A 7 2.00 14.75 -17.23
C GLN A 7 2.08 13.53 -16.31
N VAL A 8 3.18 12.79 -16.40
CA VAL A 8 3.50 11.68 -15.49
C VAL A 8 3.83 12.26 -14.11
N LYS A 9 3.29 11.63 -13.07
CA LYS A 9 3.46 12.01 -11.67
C LYS A 9 4.23 10.93 -10.91
N ASP A 10 5.04 11.34 -9.95
CA ASP A 10 5.66 10.44 -9.01
C ASP A 10 4.66 10.03 -7.92
N PHE A 11 4.82 8.81 -7.38
CA PHE A 11 4.02 8.44 -6.22
C PHE A 11 4.54 9.20 -4.98
N PRO A 12 3.68 9.95 -4.27
CA PRO A 12 4.12 10.77 -3.16
C PRO A 12 4.67 9.92 -2.02
N LYS A 13 5.59 10.48 -1.23
CA LYS A 13 5.93 9.86 0.05
C LYS A 13 4.73 10.03 0.96
N ILE A 14 4.11 8.92 1.36
CA ILE A 14 3.02 8.94 2.33
C ILE A 14 3.58 8.80 3.75
N GLU A 15 3.07 9.63 4.66
CA GLU A 15 3.53 9.75 6.04
C GLU A 15 2.50 9.21 7.05
N SER A 16 2.93 9.03 8.29
CA SER A 16 2.08 8.57 9.40
C SER A 16 1.06 9.62 9.81
N PRO A 17 -0.18 9.24 10.20
CA PRO A 17 -1.12 10.19 10.75
C PRO A 17 -0.71 10.64 12.16
N PHE A 18 0.18 9.89 12.80
CA PHE A 18 0.74 10.18 14.11
C PHE A 18 2.18 10.69 14.03
N VAL A 19 2.52 11.61 14.93
CA VAL A 19 3.89 12.10 15.13
C VAL A 19 4.81 10.94 15.48
N ARG A 20 5.95 10.87 14.80
CA ARG A 20 7.01 9.89 15.08
C ARG A 20 8.13 10.54 15.88
N LYS A 21 8.61 9.86 16.92
CA LYS A 21 9.73 10.29 17.76
C LYS A 21 10.77 9.19 17.86
N GLU A 22 12.03 9.59 18.02
CA GLU A 22 13.11 8.66 18.28
C GLU A 22 13.11 8.30 19.77
N ILE A 23 12.92 7.03 20.09
CA ILE A 23 12.91 6.47 21.44
C ILE A 23 13.80 5.24 21.41
N ASN A 24 14.82 5.17 22.26
CA ASN A 24 15.79 4.06 22.30
C ASN A 24 16.42 3.73 20.93
N ASN A 25 16.77 4.77 20.15
CA ASN A 25 17.30 4.67 18.77
C ASN A 25 16.29 4.10 17.74
N GLU A 26 15.01 4.02 18.08
CA GLU A 26 13.95 3.58 17.18
C GLU A 26 12.97 4.71 16.88
N TYR A 27 12.61 4.88 15.60
CA TYR A 27 11.59 5.86 15.20
C TYR A 27 10.19 5.27 15.34
N VAL A 28 9.52 5.56 16.45
CA VAL A 28 8.20 5.02 16.79
C VAL A 28 7.09 6.08 16.71
N VAL A 29 5.85 5.67 16.47
CA VAL A 29 4.68 6.56 16.53
C VAL A 29 4.26 6.82 17.97
N THR A 30 3.73 8.03 18.20
CA THR A 30 3.13 8.45 19.47
C THR A 30 1.62 8.65 19.30
N SER A 31 0.88 8.90 20.37
CA SER A 31 -0.55 9.20 20.29
C SER A 31 -0.89 10.59 19.73
N GLU A 32 0.12 11.44 19.52
CA GLU A 32 -0.03 12.79 18.99
C GLU A 32 -0.29 12.73 17.47
N ILE A 33 -1.34 13.41 16.99
CA ILE A 33 -1.70 13.47 15.57
C ILE A 33 -0.78 14.48 14.86
N ASN A 34 -0.27 14.12 13.68
CA ASN A 34 0.47 15.06 12.83
C ASN A 34 -0.49 16.15 12.33
N PRO A 35 -0.13 17.45 12.43
CA PRO A 35 -0.97 18.52 11.93
C PRO A 35 -1.38 18.32 10.46
N GLY A 36 -2.68 18.40 10.18
CA GLY A 36 -3.24 18.19 8.84
C GLY A 36 -3.58 16.73 8.51
N TYR A 37 -3.46 15.80 9.47
CA TYR A 37 -3.85 14.40 9.33
C TYR A 37 -5.08 14.01 10.17
N GLU A 38 -5.75 14.99 10.80
CA GLU A 38 -6.96 14.80 11.60
C GLU A 38 -8.06 14.10 10.80
N TRP A 39 -8.11 14.37 9.49
CA TRP A 39 -9.04 13.74 8.55
C TRP A 39 -9.00 12.20 8.61
N VAL A 40 -7.87 11.58 8.95
CA VAL A 40 -7.77 10.11 9.05
C VAL A 40 -8.72 9.58 10.11
N LEU A 41 -8.80 10.24 11.26
CA LEU A 41 -9.61 9.80 12.40
C LEU A 41 -11.03 10.41 12.33
N GLU A 42 -11.15 11.66 11.91
CA GLU A 42 -12.42 12.40 11.90
C GLU A 42 -13.27 12.13 10.65
N GLY A 43 -12.65 11.66 9.57
CA GLY A 43 -13.32 11.42 8.28
C GLY A 43 -14.41 10.35 8.35
N LYS A 44 -15.49 10.59 7.60
CA LYS A 44 -16.66 9.69 7.50
C LYS A 44 -16.42 8.57 6.48
N GLU A 45 -17.32 7.58 6.46
CA GLU A 45 -17.22 6.40 5.58
C GLU A 45 -17.26 6.75 4.08
N ASP A 46 -17.95 7.82 3.71
CA ASP A 46 -17.97 8.37 2.35
C ASP A 46 -16.71 9.18 2.00
N GLU A 47 -15.80 9.37 2.96
CA GLU A 47 -14.64 10.26 2.82
C GLU A 47 -13.31 9.54 2.99
N VAL A 48 -13.21 8.61 3.95
CA VAL A 48 -11.95 7.96 4.27
C VAL A 48 -12.09 6.46 4.12
N VAL A 49 -11.18 5.86 3.38
CA VAL A 49 -11.06 4.39 3.32
C VAL A 49 -9.76 3.96 3.95
N CYS A 50 -9.81 2.87 4.72
CA CYS A 50 -8.65 2.19 5.28
C CYS A 50 -8.39 0.94 4.45
N MET A 51 -7.28 0.95 3.70
CA MET A 51 -6.85 -0.14 2.82
C MET A 51 -5.66 -0.88 3.44
N GLU A 52 -5.53 -2.17 3.17
CA GLU A 52 -4.31 -2.93 3.46
C GLU A 52 -3.11 -2.29 2.75
N LYS A 53 -2.06 -2.02 3.51
CA LYS A 53 -0.76 -1.69 2.93
C LYS A 53 -0.09 -3.00 2.51
N LEU A 54 0.15 -3.14 1.22
CA LEU A 54 0.95 -4.24 0.70
C LEU A 54 2.45 -3.95 0.87
N ASP A 55 3.20 -4.97 1.26
CA ASP A 55 4.67 -4.99 1.27
C ASP A 55 5.25 -5.47 -0.06
N GLY A 56 5.55 -4.52 -0.94
CA GLY A 56 6.22 -4.76 -2.20
C GLY A 56 6.96 -3.51 -2.69
N THR A 57 6.98 -3.31 -4.00
CA THR A 57 7.55 -2.10 -4.59
C THR A 57 6.49 -1.34 -5.39
N ASP A 58 6.44 -0.02 -5.17
CA ASP A 58 5.60 0.87 -5.95
C ASP A 58 6.03 0.84 -7.42
N VAL A 59 5.06 0.54 -8.27
CA VAL A 59 5.19 0.56 -9.74
C VAL A 59 3.96 1.24 -10.30
N SER A 60 4.16 2.19 -11.21
CA SER A 60 3.07 2.76 -11.98
C SER A 60 3.21 2.46 -13.46
N ILE A 61 2.08 2.37 -14.14
CA ILE A 61 2.00 2.19 -15.60
C ILE A 61 1.27 3.37 -16.21
N VAL A 62 1.66 3.71 -17.43
CA VAL A 62 1.00 4.73 -18.26
C VAL A 62 0.34 4.04 -19.44
N ILE A 63 -0.96 4.23 -19.57
CA ILE A 63 -1.79 3.65 -20.63
C ILE A 63 -2.25 4.75 -21.58
N GLU A 64 -2.01 4.56 -22.87
CA GLU A 64 -2.49 5.41 -23.95
C GLU A 64 -3.07 4.54 -25.06
N ASN A 65 -4.27 4.86 -25.54
CA ASN A 65 -5.00 4.07 -26.53
C ASN A 65 -5.06 2.58 -26.17
N LYS A 66 -5.33 2.28 -24.89
CA LYS A 66 -5.37 0.91 -24.32
C LYS A 66 -4.05 0.13 -24.41
N LYS A 67 -2.92 0.81 -24.58
CA LYS A 67 -1.58 0.20 -24.59
C LYS A 67 -0.74 0.79 -23.48
N ILE A 68 0.04 -0.05 -22.79
CA ILE A 68 1.05 0.43 -21.84
C ILE A 68 2.19 1.05 -22.65
N VAL A 69 2.42 2.35 -22.46
CA VAL A 69 3.49 3.12 -23.13
C VAL A 69 4.61 3.52 -22.17
N GLY A 70 4.42 3.32 -20.87
CA GLY A 70 5.43 3.58 -19.85
C GLY A 70 5.22 2.77 -18.59
N ILE A 71 6.32 2.42 -17.93
CA ILE A 71 6.36 1.82 -16.60
C ILE A 71 7.34 2.67 -15.79
N TYR A 72 6.99 2.95 -14.54
CA TYR A 72 7.79 3.77 -13.64
C TYR A 72 7.87 3.07 -12.29
N ASN A 73 9.01 3.18 -11.63
CA ASN A 73 9.05 3.05 -10.17
C ASN A 73 8.62 4.40 -9.58
N ARG A 74 8.72 4.55 -8.27
CA ARG A 74 8.30 5.78 -7.59
C ARG A 74 8.86 7.08 -8.16
N LEU A 75 10.09 7.10 -8.70
CA LEU A 75 10.79 8.32 -9.15
C LEU A 75 11.28 8.27 -10.61
N ASN A 76 11.36 7.09 -11.23
CA ASN A 76 12.07 6.91 -12.49
C ASN A 76 11.30 6.01 -13.45
N LYS A 77 11.40 6.33 -14.74
CA LYS A 77 10.96 5.44 -15.81
C LYS A 77 11.80 4.17 -15.82
N ILE A 78 11.14 3.03 -15.99
CA ILE A 78 11.76 1.71 -16.09
C ILE A 78 11.91 1.34 -17.56
N GLU A 79 13.10 0.86 -17.93
CA GLU A 79 13.36 0.33 -19.27
C GLU A 79 12.88 -1.12 -19.39
N LEU A 80 12.01 -1.41 -20.36
CA LEU A 80 11.36 -2.72 -20.52
C LEU A 80 12.32 -3.91 -20.75
N PHE A 81 13.59 -3.67 -21.05
CA PHE A 81 14.59 -4.74 -21.20
C PHE A 81 15.90 -4.43 -20.46
N GLY A 82 15.83 -3.53 -19.48
CA GLY A 82 16.94 -3.21 -18.60
C GLY A 82 17.26 -4.31 -17.60
N LYS A 83 18.41 -4.19 -16.92
CA LYS A 83 18.78 -5.08 -15.82
C LYS A 83 17.76 -4.97 -14.68
N GLY A 84 17.25 -6.12 -14.22
CA GLY A 84 16.37 -6.19 -13.03
C GLY A 84 14.88 -5.94 -13.30
N THR A 85 14.46 -5.74 -14.55
CA THR A 85 13.05 -5.40 -14.87
C THR A 85 12.17 -6.60 -15.11
N ARG A 86 12.76 -7.79 -15.24
CA ARG A 86 12.08 -9.08 -15.44
C ARG A 86 10.91 -9.31 -14.47
N ASN A 87 11.14 -9.12 -13.17
CA ASN A 87 10.11 -9.36 -12.15
C ASN A 87 8.88 -8.43 -12.32
N ILE A 88 9.13 -7.19 -12.77
CA ILE A 88 8.08 -6.19 -13.00
C ILE A 88 7.24 -6.58 -14.21
N ILE A 89 7.89 -7.00 -15.30
CA ILE A 89 7.22 -7.42 -16.52
C ILE A 89 6.40 -8.69 -16.27
N GLU A 90 6.98 -9.69 -15.60
CA GLU A 90 6.27 -10.92 -15.20
C GLU A 90 5.06 -10.58 -14.33
N GLY A 91 5.21 -9.68 -13.36
CA GLY A 91 4.09 -9.26 -12.52
C GLY A 91 2.98 -8.53 -13.28
N LEU A 92 3.32 -7.70 -14.26
CA LEU A 92 2.32 -7.04 -15.11
C LEU A 92 1.62 -8.01 -16.06
N LEU A 93 2.33 -8.99 -16.62
CA LEU A 93 1.74 -10.04 -17.44
C LEU A 93 0.76 -10.90 -16.63
N GLU A 94 1.15 -11.33 -15.43
CA GLU A 94 0.25 -12.04 -14.52
C GLU A 94 -0.98 -11.20 -14.16
N SER A 95 -0.79 -9.90 -13.89
CA SER A 95 -1.90 -8.99 -13.63
C SER A 95 -2.83 -8.82 -14.82
N LYS A 96 -2.28 -8.83 -16.05
CA LYS A 96 -3.09 -8.81 -17.28
C LYS A 96 -3.98 -10.05 -17.35
N ASP A 97 -3.41 -11.23 -17.12
CA ASP A 97 -4.12 -12.51 -17.22
C ASP A 97 -5.22 -12.64 -16.17
N ARG A 98 -5.08 -11.94 -15.03
CA ARG A 98 -6.12 -11.80 -13.99
C ARG A 98 -7.14 -10.69 -14.24
N GLY A 99 -7.03 -9.94 -15.34
CA GLY A 99 -7.90 -8.80 -15.67
C GLY A 99 -7.64 -7.55 -14.83
N PHE A 100 -6.51 -7.44 -14.13
CA PHE A 100 -6.20 -6.26 -13.31
C PHE A 100 -5.73 -5.06 -14.16
N LEU A 101 -5.38 -5.29 -15.43
CA LEU A 101 -4.95 -4.26 -16.37
C LEU A 101 -6.07 -3.74 -17.29
N ASP A 102 -7.33 -4.11 -17.03
CA ASP A 102 -8.50 -3.55 -17.71
C ASP A 102 -8.80 -2.14 -17.19
N LEU A 103 -7.86 -1.23 -17.50
CA LEU A 103 -7.80 0.14 -16.99
C LEU A 103 -8.00 1.13 -18.15
N GLN A 104 -8.53 2.31 -17.81
CA GLN A 104 -8.67 3.40 -18.77
C GLN A 104 -7.30 4.03 -19.08
N ASP A 105 -7.23 4.81 -20.16
CA ASP A 105 -6.06 5.63 -20.45
C ASP A 105 -5.76 6.56 -19.26
N GLY A 106 -4.48 6.69 -18.92
CA GLY A 106 -4.05 7.35 -17.69
C GLY A 106 -2.82 6.72 -17.05
N GLN A 107 -2.34 7.35 -15.97
CA GLN A 107 -1.34 6.76 -15.10
C GLN A 107 -2.01 6.03 -13.94
N HIS A 108 -1.61 4.79 -13.70
CA HIS A 108 -2.15 3.94 -12.64
C HIS A 108 -1.03 3.45 -11.73
N PHE A 109 -1.21 3.65 -10.43
CA PHE A 109 -0.28 3.21 -9.39
C PHE A 109 -0.73 1.89 -8.79
N GLY A 110 0.23 1.06 -8.43
CA GLY A 110 -0.01 -0.22 -7.78
C GLY A 110 1.24 -0.78 -7.12
N GLU A 111 1.05 -1.82 -6.32
CA GLU A 111 2.15 -2.52 -5.66
C GLU A 111 2.51 -3.76 -6.47
N LEU A 112 3.78 -3.88 -6.86
CA LEU A 112 4.33 -5.14 -7.31
C LEU A 112 4.74 -5.96 -6.09
N ILE A 113 4.23 -7.18 -5.97
CA ILE A 113 4.54 -8.14 -4.91
C ILE A 113 4.93 -9.49 -5.51
N GLY A 114 5.67 -10.30 -4.76
CA GLY A 114 5.95 -11.70 -5.11
C GLY A 114 7.41 -12.10 -4.96
N GLU A 115 7.81 -13.11 -5.73
CA GLU A 115 9.16 -13.67 -5.65
C GLU A 115 10.24 -12.61 -5.88
N LYS A 116 11.25 -12.60 -5.00
CA LYS A 116 12.39 -11.67 -5.05
C LYS A 116 11.99 -10.18 -4.91
N ILE A 117 10.76 -9.90 -4.46
CA ILE A 117 10.30 -8.56 -4.09
C ILE A 117 10.12 -8.52 -2.57
N ASN A 118 10.88 -7.67 -1.88
CA ASN A 118 10.87 -7.47 -0.42
C ASN A 118 10.84 -8.77 0.42
N GLY A 119 11.55 -9.81 -0.02
CA GLY A 119 11.58 -11.09 0.70
C GLY A 119 10.30 -11.94 0.57
N ASN A 120 9.38 -11.57 -0.32
CA ASN A 120 8.14 -12.30 -0.62
C ASN A 120 7.29 -12.64 0.62
N PRO A 121 6.84 -11.63 1.39
CA PRO A 121 6.13 -11.85 2.67
C PRO A 121 4.79 -12.58 2.50
N TYR A 122 4.27 -12.68 1.27
CA TYR A 122 3.03 -13.37 0.93
C TYR A 122 3.25 -14.78 0.38
N ASN A 123 4.51 -15.23 0.27
CA ASN A 123 4.90 -16.52 -0.28
C ASN A 123 4.24 -16.82 -1.65
N LEU A 124 4.21 -15.83 -2.54
CA LEU A 124 3.68 -15.99 -3.89
C LEU A 124 4.67 -16.79 -4.74
N GLN A 125 4.16 -17.67 -5.60
CA GLN A 125 4.94 -18.42 -6.58
C GLN A 125 5.17 -17.62 -7.88
N SER A 126 4.51 -16.47 -8.01
CA SER A 126 4.64 -15.57 -9.15
C SER A 126 4.60 -14.12 -8.67
N ASN A 127 5.16 -13.24 -9.49
CA ASN A 127 5.03 -11.80 -9.29
C ASN A 127 3.63 -11.35 -9.70
N LEU A 128 3.10 -10.36 -9.01
CA LEU A 128 1.77 -9.82 -9.26
C LEU A 128 1.77 -8.32 -8.98
N TRP A 129 1.31 -7.53 -9.94
CA TRP A 129 1.10 -6.09 -9.76
C TRP A 129 -0.36 -5.78 -9.43
N ILE A 130 -0.61 -5.17 -8.27
CA ILE A 130 -1.97 -4.91 -7.79
C ILE A 130 -2.26 -3.41 -7.91
N PRO A 131 -3.17 -2.99 -8.82
CA PRO A 131 -3.57 -1.58 -8.93
C PRO A 131 -4.34 -1.12 -7.69
N PHE A 132 -3.95 0.01 -7.11
CA PHE A 132 -4.56 0.53 -5.89
C PHE A 132 -6.02 0.93 -6.10
N MET A 133 -6.31 1.70 -7.15
CA MET A 133 -7.62 2.32 -7.34
C MET A 133 -8.72 1.39 -7.87
N THR A 134 -8.36 0.21 -8.37
CA THR A 134 -9.33 -0.80 -8.83
C THR A 134 -9.34 -1.99 -7.88
N TYR A 135 -8.42 -2.93 -8.02
CA TYR A 135 -8.39 -4.13 -7.18
C TYR A 135 -8.22 -3.76 -5.70
N GLY A 136 -7.32 -2.84 -5.36
CA GLY A 136 -7.10 -2.38 -3.99
C GLY A 136 -8.38 -1.85 -3.34
N MET A 137 -9.03 -0.86 -3.95
CA MET A 137 -10.29 -0.28 -3.45
C MET A 137 -11.42 -1.31 -3.34
N ASN A 138 -11.49 -2.28 -4.27
CA ASN A 138 -12.57 -3.26 -4.29
C ASN A 138 -12.36 -4.43 -3.33
N SER A 139 -11.10 -4.80 -3.05
CA SER A 139 -10.76 -6.06 -2.38
C SER A 139 -9.94 -5.92 -1.11
N LEU A 140 -9.24 -4.81 -0.94
CA LEU A 140 -8.25 -4.62 0.12
C LEU A 140 -8.67 -3.53 1.12
N VAL A 141 -9.95 -3.14 1.14
CA VAL A 141 -10.49 -2.17 2.10
C VAL A 141 -11.08 -2.85 3.33
N TYR A 142 -10.68 -2.39 4.52
CA TYR A 142 -11.21 -2.83 5.81
C TYR A 142 -12.56 -2.17 6.10
N LYS A 143 -13.65 -2.87 5.76
CA LYS A 143 -15.03 -2.44 6.06
C LYS A 143 -15.34 -2.27 7.56
N SER A 144 -14.45 -2.73 8.44
CA SER A 144 -14.56 -2.55 9.89
C SER A 144 -14.09 -1.17 10.37
N TRP A 145 -13.39 -0.39 9.53
CA TRP A 145 -12.72 0.85 9.94
C TRP A 145 -13.67 1.86 10.62
N HIS A 146 -14.89 2.03 10.10
CA HIS A 146 -15.86 2.97 10.65
C HIS A 146 -16.75 2.40 11.77
N LYS A 147 -16.56 1.13 12.14
CA LYS A 147 -17.40 0.46 13.14
C LYS A 147 -16.91 0.64 14.58
N TYR A 148 -15.64 1.05 14.75
CA TYR A 148 -14.98 1.15 16.05
C TYR A 148 -14.40 2.56 16.23
N SER A 149 -14.16 2.94 17.48
CA SER A 149 -13.51 4.22 17.78
C SER A 149 -12.07 4.21 17.23
N LYS A 150 -11.68 5.30 16.56
CA LYS A 150 -10.41 5.44 15.86
C LYS A 150 -9.37 6.15 16.73
N SER A 151 -9.22 5.73 17.98
CA SER A 151 -8.16 6.25 18.85
C SER A 151 -6.83 5.56 18.54
N PHE A 152 -5.72 6.19 18.95
CA PHE A 152 -4.38 5.58 18.87
C PHE A 152 -4.34 4.22 19.58
N GLU A 153 -4.91 4.13 20.79
CA GLU A 153 -4.93 2.89 21.56
C GLU A 153 -5.77 1.79 20.89
N ASN A 154 -6.91 2.12 20.27
CA ASN A 154 -7.70 1.13 19.55
C ASN A 154 -7.00 0.64 18.28
N LEU A 155 -6.33 1.54 17.56
CA LEU A 155 -5.50 1.17 16.41
C LEU A 155 -4.37 0.24 16.84
N LYS A 156 -3.68 0.58 17.93
CA LYS A 156 -2.61 -0.24 18.51
C LYS A 156 -3.15 -1.62 18.91
N ASP A 157 -4.24 -1.67 19.67
CA ASP A 157 -4.90 -2.93 20.04
C ASP A 157 -5.24 -3.76 18.80
N TRP A 158 -5.87 -3.15 17.80
CA TRP A 158 -6.21 -3.84 16.54
C TRP A 158 -4.99 -4.44 15.85
N PHE A 159 -3.85 -3.73 15.85
CA PHE A 159 -2.59 -4.21 15.29
C PHE A 159 -1.97 -5.36 16.09
N PHE A 160 -2.01 -5.33 17.42
CA PHE A 160 -1.31 -6.30 18.27
C PHE A 160 -2.16 -7.50 18.69
N LYS A 161 -3.48 -7.34 18.77
CA LYS A 161 -4.41 -8.41 19.10
C LYS A 161 -4.25 -9.63 18.18
N PRO A 162 -4.40 -10.87 18.68
CA PRO A 162 -4.42 -12.06 17.84
C PRO A 162 -5.53 -11.97 16.78
N ILE A 163 -5.28 -12.50 15.57
CA ILE A 163 -6.27 -12.50 14.48
C ILE A 163 -7.57 -13.21 14.92
N ASP A 164 -7.43 -14.32 15.64
CA ASP A 164 -8.56 -15.12 16.13
C ASP A 164 -9.36 -14.43 17.24
N GLU A 165 -8.84 -13.33 17.79
CA GLU A 165 -9.51 -12.50 18.81
C GLU A 165 -10.01 -11.15 18.23
N GLY A 166 -9.97 -11.01 16.90
CA GLY A 166 -10.42 -9.80 16.20
C GLY A 166 -9.32 -8.80 15.86
N GLY A 167 -8.05 -9.21 15.94
CA GLY A 167 -6.93 -8.42 15.43
C GLY A 167 -6.96 -8.25 13.90
N ILE A 168 -6.18 -7.29 13.40
CA ILE A 168 -6.05 -7.03 11.96
C ILE A 168 -5.43 -8.24 11.24
N PHE A 169 -5.91 -8.52 10.04
CA PHE A 169 -5.45 -9.62 9.19
C PHE A 169 -5.32 -9.13 7.75
N SER A 170 -4.40 -9.71 6.98
CA SER A 170 -4.24 -9.42 5.56
C SER A 170 -5.48 -9.87 4.78
N LEU A 171 -6.13 -8.93 4.09
CA LEU A 171 -7.25 -9.20 3.19
C LEU A 171 -6.79 -9.99 1.97
N LEU A 172 -5.59 -9.73 1.48
CA LEU A 172 -4.99 -10.50 0.39
C LEU A 172 -4.79 -11.98 0.78
N MET A 173 -4.19 -12.25 1.94
CA MET A 173 -3.88 -13.61 2.38
C MET A 173 -5.10 -14.37 2.87
N ARG A 174 -6.09 -13.68 3.44
CA ARG A 174 -7.37 -14.29 3.81
C ARG A 174 -8.08 -14.93 2.62
N LYS A 175 -7.97 -14.37 1.41
CA LYS A 175 -8.54 -15.00 0.19
C LYS A 175 -7.93 -16.37 -0.13
N ARG A 176 -6.79 -16.69 0.49
CA ARG A 176 -6.08 -17.97 0.37
C ARG A 176 -6.17 -18.83 1.63
N ASP A 177 -7.05 -18.45 2.55
CA ASP A 177 -7.23 -19.09 3.86
C ASP A 177 -5.95 -19.10 4.73
N ILE A 178 -5.07 -18.10 4.54
CA ILE A 178 -3.84 -17.95 5.30
C ILE A 178 -4.03 -16.86 6.35
N LYS A 179 -3.80 -17.23 7.63
CA LYS A 179 -3.80 -16.28 8.75
C LYS A 179 -2.46 -15.55 8.81
N GLN A 180 -2.48 -14.28 8.44
CA GLN A 180 -1.29 -13.43 8.42
C GLN A 180 -1.70 -11.98 8.75
N LYS A 181 -0.85 -11.26 9.48
CA LYS A 181 -1.01 -9.81 9.70
C LYS A 181 -0.48 -9.05 8.47
N PRO A 182 -1.12 -7.93 8.07
CA PRO A 182 -0.59 -7.08 7.01
C PRO A 182 0.67 -6.34 7.50
N GLU A 183 1.44 -5.76 6.57
CA GLU A 183 2.52 -4.81 6.92
C GLU A 183 1.96 -3.59 7.66
N GLY A 184 0.79 -3.14 7.21
CA GLY A 184 0.14 -1.94 7.70
C GLY A 184 -1.16 -1.65 6.99
N ILE A 185 -1.56 -0.39 7.08
CA ILE A 185 -2.73 0.17 6.45
C ILE A 185 -2.37 1.50 5.77
N VAL A 186 -3.07 1.80 4.68
CA VAL A 186 -3.06 3.09 3.99
C VAL A 186 -4.44 3.70 4.08
N PHE A 187 -4.51 4.95 4.51
CA PHE A 187 -5.73 5.75 4.51
C PHE A 187 -5.76 6.59 3.24
N HIS A 188 -6.91 6.63 2.57
CA HIS A 188 -7.16 7.52 1.44
C HIS A 188 -8.33 8.44 1.78
N ASN A 189 -8.14 9.75 1.64
CA ASN A 189 -9.24 10.69 1.59
C ASN A 189 -9.77 10.74 0.15
N LEU A 190 -10.99 10.24 -0.06
CA LEU A 190 -11.64 10.16 -1.37
C LEU A 190 -12.04 11.53 -1.93
N LYS A 191 -12.16 12.56 -1.08
CA LYS A 191 -12.53 13.92 -1.48
C LYS A 191 -11.31 14.76 -1.85
N THR A 192 -10.23 14.64 -1.09
CA THR A 192 -9.03 15.48 -1.28
C THR A 192 -7.90 14.77 -2.02
N GLY A 193 -7.93 13.44 -2.10
CA GLY A 193 -6.84 12.62 -2.63
C GLY A 193 -5.64 12.48 -1.67
N GLN A 194 -5.74 13.02 -0.44
CA GLN A 194 -4.69 12.86 0.56
C GLN A 194 -4.54 11.40 0.97
N MET A 195 -3.30 11.01 1.28
CA MET A 195 -2.96 9.66 1.71
C MET A 195 -2.08 9.69 2.96
N SER A 196 -2.25 8.67 3.81
CA SER A 196 -1.44 8.46 5.01
C SER A 196 -1.23 6.97 5.24
N LYS A 197 -0.14 6.56 5.91
CA LYS A 197 0.10 5.14 6.22
C LYS A 197 0.40 4.91 7.68
N LEU A 198 0.00 3.76 8.20
CA LEU A 198 0.40 3.29 9.51
C LEU A 198 0.85 1.84 9.39
N ARG A 199 2.01 1.50 9.95
CA ARG A 199 2.56 0.14 9.90
C ARG A 199 2.69 -0.44 11.29
N LEU A 200 2.62 -1.77 11.37
CA LEU A 200 2.81 -2.50 12.61
C LEU A 200 4.19 -2.21 13.23
N ASP A 201 5.23 -2.12 12.39
CA ASP A 201 6.62 -1.85 12.78
C ASP A 201 6.88 -0.41 13.26
N MET A 202 5.87 0.46 13.27
CA MET A 202 6.00 1.82 13.77
C MET A 202 5.69 1.94 15.26
N PHE A 203 5.05 0.95 15.88
CA PHE A 203 4.74 0.99 17.30
C PHE A 203 5.98 0.62 18.15
N GLN A 204 6.00 1.08 19.40
CA GLN A 204 7.10 0.82 20.32
C GLN A 204 7.12 -0.64 20.79
N GLU A 205 5.94 -1.25 20.92
CA GLU A 205 5.73 -2.62 21.39
C GLU A 205 6.09 -3.69 20.35
N PHE A 206 6.46 -3.29 19.13
CA PHE A 206 6.82 -4.22 18.07
C PHE A 206 8.19 -4.86 18.35
N GLN A 207 8.22 -6.20 18.42
CA GLN A 207 9.44 -6.98 18.72
C GLN A 207 10.02 -7.74 17.51
N GLY A 208 9.57 -7.41 16.29
CA GLY A 208 10.07 -8.02 15.06
C GLY A 208 11.17 -7.19 14.39
N LYS A 209 11.66 -7.69 13.24
CA LYS A 209 12.54 -6.90 12.36
C LYS A 209 11.77 -5.71 11.79
N ARG A 210 12.29 -4.50 11.99
CA ARG A 210 11.68 -3.28 11.46
C ARG A 210 12.05 -3.12 9.99
N HIS A 211 11.24 -2.40 9.23
CA HIS A 211 11.44 -2.23 7.79
C HIS A 211 12.76 -1.49 7.45
N LYS A 212 13.35 -0.74 8.39
CA LYS A 212 14.66 -0.10 8.21
C LYS A 212 15.85 -1.04 8.43
N ASP A 213 15.65 -2.20 9.07
CA ASP A 213 16.72 -3.15 9.38
C ASP A 213 17.21 -3.92 8.13
N PHE A 214 16.51 -3.76 7.00
CA PHE A 214 16.88 -4.32 5.70
C PHE A 214 17.85 -3.43 4.90
N ASN A 215 18.15 -2.21 5.38
CA ASN A 215 19.11 -1.30 4.74
C ASN A 215 20.51 -1.44 5.35
N ILE A 216 21.10 -2.63 5.29
CA ILE A 216 22.54 -2.88 5.51
C ILE A 216 23.14 -3.38 4.20
#